data_AF-Q5WIE0-F1
#
_entry.id   AF-Q5WIE0-F1
#
_cell.length_a   1.000
_cell.length_b   1.000
_cell.length_c   1.000
_cell.angle_alpha   90.00
_cell.angle_beta   90.00
_cell.angle_gamma   90.00
#
_symmetry.space_group_name_H-M   'P 1'
#
loop_
_entity.id
_entity.type
_entity.pdbx_description
1 polymer ?
#
loop_
_entity_poly.entity_id
_entity_poly.type
_entity_poly.pdbx_seq_one_letter_code
_entity_poly.pdbx_strand_id
1 'polypeptide(L)'
;MNRMPPKPLRKCKCHGCGTLTRERYCEDHEHLIEKDKRDKWIQYDRTKRYNEDNKSYHAFYKSPQWIGMREAVKRRDHGLCVKCKQEGRLVPMDVVDHRVPLKDDWSLRLDPNNLQSLCHACHNLKTAKEKAKREM
;
A
#
# COMPACT_ATOMS: atom_id res chain seq x y z
N MET A 1 -8.03 19.88 -35.41
CA MET A 1 -7.04 19.12 -34.62
C MET A 1 -6.04 20.11 -34.01
N ASN A 2 -6.20 20.50 -32.74
CA ASN A 2 -5.23 21.39 -32.08
C ASN A 2 -3.97 20.59 -31.74
N ARG A 3 -2.94 20.63 -32.61
CA ARG A 3 -1.61 20.11 -32.28
C ARG A 3 -0.91 21.15 -31.41
N MET A 4 -0.90 20.93 -30.09
CA MET A 4 -0.04 21.69 -29.19
C MET A 4 1.42 21.53 -29.62
N PRO A 5 2.22 22.61 -29.65
CA PRO A 5 3.63 22.52 -29.96
C PRO A 5 4.34 21.61 -28.94
N PRO A 6 5.31 20.80 -29.38
CA PRO A 6 6.03 19.92 -28.47
C PRO A 6 6.74 20.74 -27.41
N LYS A 7 6.82 20.20 -26.19
CA LYS A 7 7.55 20.84 -25.09
C LYS A 7 9.00 21.12 -25.53
N PRO A 8 9.59 22.26 -25.08
CA PRO A 8 10.96 22.60 -25.39
C PRO A 8 11.92 21.54 -24.84
N LEU A 9 13.07 21.40 -25.50
CA LEU A 9 14.14 20.53 -25.00
C LEU A 9 14.64 21.05 -23.65
N ARG A 10 14.99 20.13 -22.76
CA ARG A 10 15.52 20.42 -21.43
C ARG A 10 16.96 19.95 -21.33
N LYS A 11 17.76 20.57 -20.46
CA LYS A 11 19.13 20.11 -20.21
C LYS A 11 19.12 18.70 -19.61
N CYS A 12 20.09 17.89 -20.00
CA CYS A 12 20.38 16.60 -19.39
C CYS A 12 20.55 16.78 -17.87
N LYS A 13 20.00 15.85 -17.08
CA LYS A 13 20.10 15.90 -15.62
C LYS A 13 21.47 15.44 -15.09
N CYS A 14 22.34 14.86 -15.92
CA CYS A 14 23.68 14.46 -15.50
C CYS A 14 24.48 15.71 -15.08
N HIS A 15 25.16 15.63 -13.93
CA HIS A 15 25.94 16.75 -13.42
C HIS A 15 27.02 17.16 -14.43
N GLY A 16 27.09 18.46 -14.75
CA GLY A 16 28.04 19.00 -15.73
C GLY A 16 27.66 18.77 -17.21
N CYS A 17 26.58 18.06 -17.52
CA CYS A 17 26.16 17.84 -18.90
C CYS A 17 25.25 18.98 -19.41
N GLY A 18 25.69 19.69 -20.46
CA GLY A 18 24.92 20.76 -21.09
C GLY A 18 23.96 20.31 -22.19
N THR A 19 24.02 19.04 -22.62
CA THR A 19 23.28 18.52 -23.77
C THR A 19 21.78 18.65 -23.58
N LEU A 20 21.07 19.12 -24.60
CA LEU A 20 19.62 19.24 -24.60
C LEU A 20 18.97 17.91 -25.01
N THR A 21 17.96 17.46 -24.27
CA THR A 21 17.27 16.19 -24.47
C THR A 21 15.76 16.35 -24.27
N ARG A 22 14.97 15.47 -24.89
CA ARG A 22 13.53 15.32 -24.59
C ARG A 22 13.28 14.45 -23.36
N GLU A 23 14.27 13.64 -22.99
CA GLU A 23 14.24 12.70 -21.88
C GLU A 23 14.90 13.26 -20.63
N ARG A 24 15.00 12.43 -19.58
CA ARG A 24 15.65 12.83 -18.31
C ARG A 24 17.16 13.00 -18.47
N TYR A 25 17.78 12.14 -19.28
CA TYR A 25 19.19 12.14 -19.64
C TYR A 25 19.33 12.17 -21.17
N CYS A 26 20.48 12.56 -21.69
CA CYS A 26 20.79 12.43 -23.12
C CYS A 26 21.20 10.99 -23.45
N GLU A 27 21.38 10.66 -24.73
CA GLU A 27 21.74 9.32 -25.22
C GLU A 27 23.03 8.81 -24.54
N ASP A 28 24.06 9.66 -24.42
CA ASP A 28 25.31 9.31 -23.71
C ASP A 28 25.12 8.95 -22.22
N HIS A 29 24.03 9.40 -21.61
CA HIS A 29 23.72 9.25 -20.19
C HIS A 29 22.49 8.38 -19.93
N GLU A 30 22.02 7.62 -20.92
CA GLU A 30 20.84 6.75 -20.77
C GLU A 30 21.03 5.71 -19.65
N HIS A 31 22.26 5.20 -19.48
CA HIS A 31 22.64 4.27 -18.41
C HIS A 31 22.33 4.80 -16.99
N LEU A 32 22.25 6.13 -16.79
CA LEU A 32 21.87 6.72 -15.51
C LEU A 32 20.38 6.55 -15.18
N ILE A 33 19.53 6.27 -16.17
CA ILE A 33 18.11 5.97 -15.96
C ILE A 33 17.95 4.71 -15.10
N GLU A 34 18.68 3.65 -15.42
CA GLU A 34 18.63 2.39 -14.68
C GLU A 34 19.20 2.55 -13.27
N LYS A 35 20.29 3.30 -13.14
CA LYS A 35 20.86 3.66 -11.83
C LYS A 35 19.85 4.44 -10.99
N ASP A 36 19.22 5.50 -11.54
CA ASP A 36 18.19 6.28 -10.84
C ASP A 36 16.98 5.41 -10.44
N LYS A 37 16.56 4.47 -11.29
CA LYS A 37 15.48 3.51 -10.97
C LYS A 37 15.87 2.61 -9.81
N ARG A 38 17.09 2.06 -9.83
CA ARG A 38 17.64 1.22 -8.75
C ARG A 38 17.76 1.99 -7.45
N ASP A 39 18.34 3.18 -7.48
CA ASP A 39 18.54 4.03 -6.29
C ASP A 39 17.19 4.42 -5.66
N LYS A 40 16.20 4.77 -6.48
CA LYS A 40 14.83 4.99 -6.00
C LYS A 40 14.22 3.74 -5.36
N TRP A 41 14.44 2.57 -5.95
CA TRP A 41 13.93 1.31 -5.39
C TRP A 41 14.58 0.98 -4.05
N ILE A 42 15.91 1.10 -3.93
CA ILE A 42 16.67 0.94 -2.68
C ILE A 42 16.18 1.94 -1.63
N GLN A 43 16.00 3.21 -2.02
CA GLN A 43 15.51 4.24 -1.12
C GLN A 43 14.08 3.93 -0.63
N TYR A 44 13.18 3.50 -1.52
CA TYR A 44 11.83 3.09 -1.16
C TYR A 44 11.84 1.89 -0.21
N ASP A 45 12.66 0.87 -0.49
CA ASP A 45 12.78 -0.33 0.34
C ASP A 45 13.26 0.02 1.75
N ARG A 46 14.31 0.86 1.86
CA ARG A 46 14.86 1.33 3.13
C ARG A 46 13.89 2.20 3.92
N THR A 47 13.19 3.13 3.27
CA THR A 47 12.38 4.15 3.95
C THR A 47 10.93 3.75 4.17
N LYS A 48 10.39 2.85 3.35
CA LYS A 48 8.97 2.46 3.41
C LYS A 48 8.78 0.99 3.77
N ARG A 49 9.61 0.07 3.28
CA ARG A 49 9.39 -1.38 3.50
C ARG A 49 10.04 -1.90 4.77
N TYR A 50 11.24 -1.42 5.10
CA TYR A 50 12.05 -1.88 6.23
C TYR A 50 12.32 -0.83 7.30
N ASN A 51 11.56 0.27 7.34
CA ASN A 51 11.63 1.14 8.52
C ASN A 51 11.16 0.36 9.77
N GLU A 52 11.71 0.71 10.93
CA GLU A 52 11.60 -0.09 12.16
C GLU A 52 10.14 -0.40 12.53
N ASP A 53 9.25 0.60 12.39
CA ASP A 53 7.82 0.46 12.59
C ASP A 53 7.17 -0.55 11.62
N ASN A 54 7.42 -0.46 10.30
CA ASN A 54 6.81 -1.39 9.34
C ASN A 54 7.40 -2.80 9.42
N LYS A 55 8.65 -2.95 9.89
CA LYS A 55 9.24 -4.28 10.12
C LYS A 55 8.45 -5.06 11.18
N SER A 56 8.07 -4.40 12.28
CA SER A 56 7.26 -5.02 13.34
C SER A 56 5.86 -5.42 12.84
N TYR A 57 5.20 -4.55 12.07
CA TYR A 57 3.90 -4.86 11.44
C TYR A 57 3.99 -6.04 10.46
N HIS A 58 5.01 -6.04 9.59
CA HIS A 58 5.21 -7.13 8.63
C HIS A 58 5.53 -8.46 9.31
N ALA A 59 6.31 -8.44 10.40
CA ALA A 59 6.58 -9.64 11.19
C ALA A 59 5.30 -10.17 11.85
N PHE A 60 4.45 -9.28 12.37
CA PHE A 60 3.17 -9.66 12.96
C PHE A 60 2.24 -10.38 11.99
N TYR A 61 2.07 -9.86 10.76
CA TYR A 61 1.23 -10.53 9.76
C TYR A 61 1.76 -11.90 9.29
N LYS A 62 3.03 -12.22 9.59
CA LYS A 62 3.63 -13.54 9.36
C LYS A 62 3.64 -14.41 10.62
N SER A 63 3.24 -13.88 11.77
CA SER A 63 3.32 -14.59 13.04
C SER A 63 2.30 -15.73 13.13
N PRO A 64 2.62 -16.85 13.79
CA PRO A 64 1.68 -17.94 14.04
C PRO A 64 0.41 -17.47 14.77
N GLN A 65 0.55 -16.50 15.69
CA GLN A 65 -0.55 -15.92 16.45
C GLN A 65 -1.56 -15.24 15.52
N TRP A 66 -1.09 -14.43 14.56
CA TRP A 66 -1.96 -13.79 13.58
C TRP A 66 -2.63 -14.82 12.67
N ILE A 67 -1.87 -15.81 12.17
CA ILE A 67 -2.42 -16.85 11.29
C ILE A 67 -3.53 -17.62 12.00
N GLY A 68 -3.31 -18.05 13.25
CA GLY A 68 -4.31 -18.74 14.06
C GLY A 68 -5.54 -17.88 14.35
N MET A 69 -5.34 -16.62 14.73
CA MET A 69 -6.44 -15.69 14.99
C MET A 69 -7.25 -15.39 13.73
N ARG A 70 -6.59 -15.16 12.59
CA ARG A 70 -7.25 -14.97 11.29
C ARG A 70 -8.15 -16.14 10.93
N GLU A 71 -7.68 -17.38 11.10
CA GLU A 71 -8.50 -18.56 10.82
C GLU A 71 -9.64 -18.73 11.85
N ALA A 72 -9.45 -18.33 13.11
CA ALA A 72 -10.53 -18.30 14.10
C ALA A 72 -11.62 -17.28 13.72
N VAL A 73 -11.23 -16.07 13.30
CA VAL A 73 -12.16 -15.02 12.85
C VAL A 73 -12.91 -15.45 11.58
N LYS A 74 -12.20 -16.04 10.61
CA LYS A 74 -12.80 -16.60 9.40
C LYS A 74 -13.85 -17.66 9.73
N ARG A 75 -13.57 -18.58 10.66
CA ARG A 75 -14.54 -19.60 11.11
C ARG A 75 -15.74 -18.97 11.82
N ARG A 76 -15.51 -18.02 12.73
CA ARG A 76 -16.57 -17.27 13.44
C ARG A 76 -17.52 -16.59 12.45
N ASP A 77 -16.97 -15.97 11.41
CA ASP A 77 -17.73 -15.22 10.42
C ASP A 77 -18.26 -16.12 9.28
N HIS A 78 -18.08 -17.45 9.39
CA HIS A 78 -18.47 -18.45 8.39
C HIS A 78 -17.87 -18.20 7.00
N GLY A 79 -16.69 -17.57 6.92
CA GLY A 79 -16.05 -17.21 5.66
C GLY A 79 -16.78 -16.12 4.88
N LEU A 80 -17.68 -15.37 5.51
CA LEU A 80 -18.48 -14.33 4.87
C LEU A 80 -18.05 -12.92 5.31
N CYS A 81 -18.27 -11.95 4.42
CA CYS A 81 -18.13 -10.54 4.73
C CYS A 81 -19.20 -10.12 5.75
N VAL A 82 -18.78 -9.72 6.95
CA VAL A 82 -19.72 -9.35 8.03
C VAL A 82 -20.53 -8.10 7.70
N LYS A 83 -19.98 -7.18 6.89
CA LYS A 83 -20.68 -5.98 6.43
C LYS A 83 -21.77 -6.30 5.41
N CYS A 84 -21.45 -7.12 4.42
CA CYS A 84 -22.46 -7.59 3.46
C CYS A 84 -23.56 -8.39 4.16
N LYS A 85 -23.20 -9.26 5.13
CA LYS A 85 -24.17 -10.04 5.89
C LYS A 85 -25.14 -9.15 6.69
N GLN A 86 -24.65 -8.05 7.28
CA GLN A 86 -25.49 -7.05 7.95
C GLN A 86 -26.50 -6.39 6.99
N GLU A 87 -26.16 -6.30 5.71
CA GLU A 87 -27.03 -5.77 4.64
C GLU A 87 -27.89 -6.87 3.98
N GLY A 88 -27.94 -8.08 4.54
CA GLY A 88 -28.68 -9.22 3.99
C GLY A 88 -28.03 -9.91 2.78
N ARG A 89 -26.75 -9.61 2.49
CA ARG A 89 -26.01 -10.17 1.35
C ARG A 89 -24.98 -11.20 1.80
N LEU A 90 -25.01 -12.39 1.19
CA LEU A 90 -24.03 -13.46 1.46
C LEU A 90 -22.85 -13.35 0.47
N VAL A 91 -21.83 -12.60 0.85
CA VAL A 91 -20.63 -12.39 0.03
C VAL A 91 -19.43 -13.04 0.74
N PRO A 92 -18.61 -13.86 0.04
CA PRO A 92 -17.37 -14.39 0.61
C PRO A 92 -16.44 -13.27 1.12
N MET A 93 -15.68 -13.57 2.17
CA MET A 93 -14.62 -12.67 2.64
C MET A 93 -13.32 -12.89 1.86
N ASP A 94 -12.56 -11.80 1.68
CA ASP A 94 -11.23 -11.81 1.05
C ASP A 94 -10.11 -11.52 2.07
N VAL A 95 -10.42 -10.69 3.07
CA VAL A 95 -9.48 -10.17 4.07
C VAL A 95 -10.09 -10.20 5.47
N VAL A 96 -9.28 -10.49 6.49
CA VAL A 96 -9.59 -10.16 7.90
C VAL A 96 -8.90 -8.83 8.21
N ASP A 97 -9.71 -7.84 8.56
CA ASP A 97 -9.32 -6.45 8.76
C ASP A 97 -9.50 -6.01 10.22
N HIS A 98 -8.63 -5.12 10.70
CA HIS A 98 -8.73 -4.52 12.03
C HIS A 98 -9.70 -3.33 12.01
N ARG A 99 -10.73 -3.32 12.87
CA ARG A 99 -11.69 -2.21 13.02
C ARG A 99 -10.99 -0.93 13.46
N VAL A 100 -10.19 -1.02 14.52
CA VAL A 100 -9.20 -0.03 14.93
C VAL A 100 -7.86 -0.43 14.28
N PRO A 101 -7.31 0.37 13.36
CA PRO A 101 -6.11 0.01 12.64
C PRO A 101 -4.95 -0.35 13.57
N LEU A 102 -4.16 -1.33 13.14
CA LEU A 102 -3.00 -1.84 13.87
C LEU A 102 -1.99 -0.73 14.27
N LYS A 103 -1.92 0.35 13.48
CA LYS A 103 -1.05 1.51 13.73
C LYS A 103 -1.60 2.47 14.79
N ASP A 104 -2.91 2.43 15.02
CA ASP A 104 -3.59 3.35 15.94
C ASP A 104 -3.65 2.72 17.35
N ASP A 105 -3.81 1.40 17.45
CA ASP A 105 -3.73 0.68 18.73
C ASP A 105 -3.17 -0.76 18.56
N TRP A 106 -1.92 -0.95 18.97
CA TRP A 106 -1.23 -2.24 18.90
C TRP A 106 -1.74 -3.27 19.92
N SER A 107 -2.35 -2.82 21.03
CA SER A 107 -2.84 -3.71 22.08
C SER A 107 -4.00 -4.57 21.58
N LEU A 108 -4.79 -4.05 20.63
CA LEU A 108 -5.95 -4.69 20.03
C LEU A 108 -5.63 -5.60 18.83
N ARG A 109 -4.34 -5.83 18.52
CA ARG A 109 -3.92 -6.53 17.29
C ARG A 109 -4.45 -7.97 17.14
N LEU A 110 -4.71 -8.65 18.26
CA LEU A 110 -5.25 -10.01 18.34
C LEU A 110 -6.61 -10.06 19.07
N ASP A 111 -7.24 -8.91 19.34
CA ASP A 111 -8.57 -8.90 19.92
C ASP A 111 -9.59 -9.35 18.86
N PRO A 112 -10.31 -10.46 19.04
CA PRO A 112 -11.29 -10.93 18.06
C PRO A 112 -12.42 -9.91 17.82
N ASN A 113 -12.77 -9.07 18.79
CA ASN A 113 -13.80 -8.05 18.61
C ASN A 113 -13.33 -6.90 17.72
N ASN A 114 -12.01 -6.64 17.72
CA ASN A 114 -11.36 -5.70 16.82
C ASN A 114 -11.15 -6.27 15.41
N LEU A 115 -11.46 -7.54 15.14
CA LEU A 115 -11.24 -8.18 13.84
C LEU A 115 -12.57 -8.46 13.12
N GLN A 116 -12.59 -8.20 11.80
CA GLN A 116 -13.75 -8.40 10.94
C GLN A 116 -13.38 -9.01 9.59
N SER A 117 -14.13 -10.03 9.17
CA SER A 117 -14.02 -10.58 7.81
C SER A 117 -14.72 -9.68 6.81
N LEU A 118 -14.01 -9.20 5.79
CA LEU A 118 -14.51 -8.28 4.76
C LEU A 118 -14.22 -8.81 3.35
N CYS A 119 -15.11 -8.49 2.41
CA CYS A 119 -14.79 -8.56 0.98
C CYS A 119 -13.97 -7.32 0.56
N HIS A 120 -13.30 -7.39 -0.58
CA HIS A 120 -12.47 -6.30 -1.11
C HIS A 120 -13.24 -4.98 -1.24
N ALA A 121 -14.50 -5.01 -1.67
CA ALA A 121 -15.31 -3.79 -1.80
C ALA A 121 -15.53 -3.08 -0.46
N CYS A 122 -15.93 -3.83 0.58
CA CYS A 122 -16.13 -3.29 1.92
C CYS A 122 -14.81 -2.85 2.57
N HIS A 123 -13.74 -3.61 2.36
CA HIS A 123 -12.40 -3.26 2.84
C HIS A 123 -11.92 -1.94 2.23
N ASN A 124 -11.99 -1.80 0.90
CA ASN A 124 -11.56 -0.59 0.21
C ASN A 124 -12.37 0.64 0.64
N LEU A 125 -13.68 0.48 0.85
CA LEU A 125 -14.53 1.55 1.38
C LEU A 125 -14.09 1.99 2.78
N LYS A 126 -13.75 1.05 3.67
CA LYS A 126 -13.20 1.36 5.00
C LYS A 126 -11.87 2.10 4.88
N THR A 127 -10.93 1.59 4.08
CA THR A 127 -9.62 2.21 3.88
C THR A 127 -9.76 3.64 3.37
N ALA A 128 -10.68 3.89 2.42
CA ALA A 128 -10.93 5.23 1.90
C ALA A 128 -11.45 6.18 3.00
N LYS A 129 -12.38 5.73 3.84
CA LYS A 129 -12.91 6.51 4.98
C LYS A 129 -11.84 6.83 6.02
N GLU A 130 -11.00 5.85 6.37
CA GLU A 130 -9.89 6.03 7.32
C GLU A 130 -8.86 7.02 6.79
N LYS A 131 -8.54 6.95 5.49
CA LYS A 131 -7.64 7.90 4.85
C LYS A 131 -8.20 9.32 4.90
N ALA A 132 -9.46 9.51 4.51
CA ALA A 132 -10.11 10.81 4.56
C ALA A 132 -10.10 11.40 5.98
N LYS A 133 -10.36 10.58 7.01
CA LYS A 133 -10.33 11.02 8.42
C LYS A 133 -8.94 11.49 8.89
N ARG A 134 -7.86 10.93 8.34
CA ARG A 134 -6.47 11.30 8.69
C ARG A 134 -5.98 12.55 7.96
N GLU A 135 -6.65 12.93 6.87
CA GLU A 135 -6.32 14.11 6.06
C GLU A 135 -7.11 15.36 6.49
N MET A 136 -8.08 15.20 7.39
CA MET A 136 -8.81 16.28 8.09
C MET A 136 -8.08 16.67 9.38
#